data_AF-A0A119HFN9-F1
#
_entry.id   AF-A0A119HFN9-F1
#
_cell.length_a   1.000
_cell.length_b   1.000
_cell.length_c   1.000
_cell.angle_alpha   90.00
_cell.angle_beta   90.00
_cell.angle_gamma   90.00
#
_symmetry.space_group_name_H-M   'P 1'
#
loop_
_entity.id
_entity.type
_entity.pdbx_description
1 polymer ?
#
loop_
_entity_poly.entity_id
_entity_poly.type
_entity_poly.pdbx_seq_one_letter_code
_entity_poly.pdbx_strand_id
1 'polypeptide(L)'
;MADAHRDLLPAVTGPFPANSLLLLHLALQWWQLRGFQYVDLPWMVPTNYADAHRPDFCRDVPTLHGSFVGSGEQSFLMLHEEDRLPAGAPGYIGWTPCLRDEVLDETHQHGFMKAEWFVPLTEADISQWRRLVLDLMGAQESMFRAVALAGIGVPRVGMLFVYEQSGPEQIDLVLNGLEVGSYGLRRFNGRPYLYGTALALPRFTQALERGAALVETNPAQESLNLTGENIDQDLEALGMQLQQSSCSTPPRASRLDRSKLTLRDVGAEERLSNAKNRLARGSAAELPTKHFD
;
A
#
# COMPACT_ATOMS: atom_id res chain seq x y z
N MET A 1 -31.46 30.76 22.11
CA MET A 1 -30.75 30.15 20.97
C MET A 1 -30.69 28.67 21.27
N ALA A 2 -31.58 27.90 20.65
CA ALA A 2 -31.69 26.47 20.89
C ALA A 2 -30.61 25.77 20.05
N ASP A 3 -29.66 25.14 20.74
CA ASP A 3 -28.67 24.26 20.13
C ASP A 3 -29.40 23.11 19.45
N ALA A 4 -29.39 23.13 18.12
CA ALA A 4 -29.71 21.97 17.32
C ALA A 4 -28.57 20.96 17.51
N HIS A 5 -28.64 20.21 18.61
CA HIS A 5 -28.03 18.89 18.70
C HIS A 5 -28.64 18.06 17.57
N ARG A 6 -28.03 18.14 16.38
CA ARG A 6 -28.19 17.10 15.38
C ARG A 6 -27.73 15.83 16.09
N ASP A 7 -28.66 14.92 16.28
CA ASP A 7 -28.41 13.51 16.51
C ASP A 7 -27.58 13.01 15.31
N LEU A 8 -26.28 13.29 15.32
CA LEU A 8 -25.31 12.60 14.52
C LEU A 8 -25.31 11.19 15.12
N LEU A 9 -26.15 10.33 14.55
CA LEU A 9 -25.94 8.89 14.62
C LEU A 9 -24.44 8.71 14.41
N PRO A 10 -23.71 8.02 15.32
CA PRO A 10 -22.29 7.82 15.14
C PRO A 10 -22.13 7.31 13.72
N ALA A 11 -21.29 7.96 12.91
CA ALA A 11 -20.99 7.47 11.59
C ALA A 11 -20.57 6.03 11.80
N VAL A 12 -21.48 5.12 11.47
CA VAL A 12 -21.22 3.70 11.59
C VAL A 12 -20.18 3.54 10.54
N THR A 13 -18.91 3.46 10.97
CA THR A 13 -17.84 2.90 10.16
C THR A 13 -18.42 1.59 9.69
N GLY A 14 -18.91 1.55 8.44
CA GLY A 14 -19.50 0.35 7.89
C GLY A 14 -18.54 -0.79 8.14
N PRO A 15 -19.04 -2.03 8.33
CA PRO A 15 -18.15 -3.15 8.58
C PRO A 15 -17.06 -3.13 7.51
N PHE A 16 -15.79 -3.14 7.94
CA PHE A 16 -14.68 -3.34 7.00
C PHE A 16 -15.07 -4.50 6.10
N PRO A 17 -15.04 -4.33 4.76
CA PRO A 17 -15.36 -5.42 3.85
C PRO A 17 -14.66 -6.70 4.30
N ALA A 18 -15.34 -7.84 4.25
CA ALA A 18 -14.85 -9.12 4.80
C ALA A 18 -13.47 -9.56 4.25
N ASN A 19 -12.96 -8.87 3.22
CA ASN A 19 -11.71 -9.13 2.54
C ASN A 19 -10.71 -7.96 2.60
N SER A 20 -10.92 -6.93 3.43
CA SER A 20 -10.02 -5.76 3.49
C SER A 20 -8.56 -6.10 3.74
N LEU A 21 -8.28 -7.01 4.68
CA LEU A 21 -6.91 -7.45 4.97
C LEU A 21 -6.30 -8.25 3.81
N LEU A 22 -7.11 -9.04 3.11
CA LEU A 22 -6.67 -9.78 1.93
C LEU A 22 -6.30 -8.81 0.79
N LEU A 23 -7.13 -7.78 0.55
CA LEU A 23 -6.86 -6.75 -0.46
C LEU A 23 -5.57 -5.98 -0.14
N LEU A 24 -5.36 -5.59 1.13
CA LEU A 24 -4.12 -4.97 1.56
C LEU A 24 -2.92 -5.88 1.31
N HIS A 25 -3.02 -7.16 1.69
CA HIS A 25 -1.94 -8.13 1.45
C HIS A 25 -1.62 -8.26 -0.04
N LEU A 26 -2.63 -8.36 -0.91
CA LEU A 26 -2.45 -8.44 -2.36
C LEU A 26 -1.78 -7.18 -2.93
N ALA A 27 -2.16 -6.00 -2.45
CA ALA A 27 -1.49 -4.76 -2.84
C ALA A 27 -0.01 -4.77 -2.44
N LEU A 28 0.33 -5.20 -1.22
CA LEU A 28 1.74 -5.33 -0.80
C LEU A 28 2.51 -6.31 -1.69
N GLN A 29 1.95 -7.51 -1.92
CA GLN A 29 2.59 -8.54 -2.75
C GLN A 29 2.82 -8.06 -4.19
N TRP A 30 1.84 -7.37 -4.79
CA TRP A 30 1.93 -6.82 -6.14
C TRP A 30 3.15 -5.91 -6.33
N TRP A 31 3.40 -5.04 -5.35
CA TRP A 31 4.53 -4.11 -5.35
C TRP A 31 5.85 -4.83 -5.02
N GLN A 32 5.85 -5.78 -4.08
CA GLN A 32 7.03 -6.59 -3.77
C GLN A 32 7.52 -7.40 -4.99
N LEU A 33 6.61 -7.96 -5.79
CA LEU A 33 6.96 -8.64 -7.04
C LEU A 33 7.61 -7.72 -8.08
N ARG A 34 7.38 -6.41 -7.98
CA ARG A 34 8.02 -5.37 -8.79
C ARG A 34 9.34 -4.86 -8.21
N GLY A 35 9.84 -5.51 -7.17
CA GLY A 35 11.10 -5.18 -6.52
C GLY A 35 10.98 -4.13 -5.42
N PHE A 36 9.78 -3.65 -5.09
CA PHE A 36 9.62 -2.75 -3.94
C PHE A 36 9.90 -3.51 -2.66
N GLN A 37 10.61 -2.87 -1.74
CA GLN A 37 10.88 -3.48 -0.45
C GLN A 37 9.77 -3.14 0.55
N TYR A 38 9.21 -4.16 1.19
CA TYR A 38 8.27 -3.95 2.28
C TYR A 38 8.98 -3.33 3.49
N VAL A 39 8.34 -2.32 4.10
CA VAL A 39 8.81 -1.64 5.31
C VAL A 39 7.66 -1.57 6.31
N ASP A 40 7.92 -1.97 7.56
CA ASP A 40 6.99 -1.75 8.66
C ASP A 40 6.96 -0.27 9.01
N LEU A 41 5.83 0.38 8.74
CA LEU A 41 5.66 1.81 8.94
C LEU A 41 5.19 2.11 10.36
N PRO A 42 5.84 3.06 11.07
CA PRO A 42 5.32 3.54 12.35
C PRO A 42 3.96 4.21 12.17
N TRP A 43 2.99 3.86 13.01
CA TRP A 43 1.65 4.45 12.98
C TRP A 43 1.58 5.82 13.66
N MET A 44 2.61 6.15 14.42
CA MET A 44 2.79 7.44 15.07
C MET A 44 4.16 8.01 14.70
N VAL A 45 4.21 9.30 14.44
CA VAL A 45 5.44 10.02 14.10
C VAL A 45 5.53 11.32 14.90
N PRO A 46 6.73 11.88 15.09
CA PRO A 46 6.88 13.22 15.66
C PRO A 46 6.07 14.25 14.86
N THR A 47 5.56 15.28 15.55
CA THR A 47 4.62 16.25 14.99
C THR A 47 5.11 16.92 13.71
N ASN A 48 6.41 17.20 13.58
CA ASN A 48 6.98 17.80 12.37
C ASN A 48 6.84 16.91 11.11
N TYR A 49 6.74 15.57 11.27
CA TYR A 49 6.45 14.65 10.17
C TYR A 49 4.95 14.48 9.96
N ALA A 50 4.14 14.53 11.03
CA ALA A 50 2.69 14.44 10.94
C ALA A 50 2.05 15.69 10.30
N ASP A 51 2.66 16.86 10.50
CA ASP A 51 2.27 18.11 9.83
C ASP A 51 2.66 18.11 8.34
N ALA A 52 3.60 17.24 7.93
CA ALA A 52 4.08 17.20 6.56
C ALA A 52 2.98 16.72 5.61
N HIS A 53 2.72 17.53 4.59
CA HIS A 53 1.78 17.26 3.49
C HIS A 53 0.36 16.87 3.90
N ARG A 54 -0.03 17.28 5.11
CA ARG A 54 -1.39 17.20 5.58
C ARG A 54 -2.23 18.31 4.94
N PRO A 55 -3.48 18.04 4.52
CA PRO A 55 -4.40 19.08 4.08
C PRO A 55 -4.72 20.07 5.23
N ASP A 56 -4.76 21.37 4.94
CA ASP A 56 -4.97 22.43 5.94
C ASP A 56 -6.27 22.29 6.76
N PHE A 57 -7.26 21.61 6.20
CA PHE A 57 -8.56 21.38 6.84
C PHE A 57 -8.61 20.16 7.76
N CYS A 58 -7.57 19.30 7.75
CA CYS A 58 -7.50 18.11 8.59
C CYS A 58 -6.73 18.41 9.87
N ARG A 59 -7.26 17.99 11.04
CA ARG A 59 -6.50 18.03 12.30
C ARG A 59 -5.87 16.67 12.58
N ASP A 60 -4.69 16.71 13.19
CA ASP A 60 -4.00 15.52 13.65
C ASP A 60 -4.71 14.92 14.86
N VAL A 61 -4.46 13.64 15.10
CA VAL A 61 -4.85 12.99 16.35
C VAL A 61 -3.59 12.86 17.23
N PRO A 62 -3.34 13.83 18.13
CA PRO A 62 -2.13 13.85 18.94
C PRO A 62 -2.13 12.77 20.02
N THR A 63 -0.94 12.35 20.43
CA THR A 63 -0.67 11.36 21.49
C THR A 63 0.47 11.87 22.40
N LEU A 64 0.82 11.11 23.44
CA LEU A 64 1.98 11.43 24.28
C LEU A 64 3.34 11.27 23.57
N HIS A 65 3.38 10.60 22.41
CA HIS A 65 4.63 10.22 21.73
C HIS A 65 4.73 10.77 20.30
N GLY A 66 3.88 11.73 19.93
CA GLY A 66 3.74 12.25 18.57
C GLY A 66 2.28 12.27 18.14
N SER A 67 2.01 12.27 16.84
CA SER A 67 0.65 12.17 16.29
C SER A 67 0.48 10.85 15.55
N PHE A 68 -0.74 10.33 15.50
CA PHE A 68 -1.07 9.31 14.51
C PHE A 68 -0.88 9.88 13.10
N VAL A 69 -0.43 9.04 12.19
CA VAL A 69 -0.27 9.44 10.80
C VAL A 69 -1.62 9.60 10.12
N GLY A 70 -1.76 10.66 9.31
CA GLY A 70 -2.85 10.82 8.36
C GLY A 70 -2.59 10.15 7.01
N SER A 71 -1.34 9.72 6.78
CA SER A 71 -0.86 8.95 5.63
C SER A 71 0.47 8.27 5.99
N GLY A 72 0.68 7.03 5.55
CA GLY A 72 1.96 6.33 5.64
C GLY A 72 3.11 7.04 4.92
N GLU A 73 2.85 8.00 4.03
CA GLU A 73 3.86 8.94 3.50
C GLU A 73 4.64 9.60 4.64
N GLN A 74 3.97 10.01 5.71
CA GLN A 74 4.58 10.66 6.88
C GLN A 74 5.54 9.72 7.63
N SER A 75 5.19 8.44 7.69
CA SER A 75 6.06 7.39 8.22
C SER A 75 7.30 7.19 7.35
N PHE A 76 7.14 7.19 6.02
CA PHE A 76 8.26 7.10 5.09
C PHE A 76 9.19 8.30 5.21
N LEU A 77 8.67 9.52 5.34
CA LEU A 77 9.46 10.73 5.53
C LEU A 77 10.37 10.62 6.76
N MET A 78 9.81 10.18 7.89
CA MET A 78 10.59 9.95 9.11
C MET A 78 11.70 8.93 8.88
N LEU A 79 11.38 7.78 8.32
CA LEU A 79 12.37 6.72 8.06
C LEU A 79 13.41 7.14 7.02
N HIS A 80 13.05 7.96 6.04
CA HIS A 80 13.95 8.44 5.00
C HIS A 80 14.93 9.48 5.55
N GLU A 81 14.45 10.43 6.34
CA GLU A 81 15.28 11.46 6.97
C GLU A 81 16.23 10.90 8.02
N GLU A 82 15.80 9.86 8.75
CA GLU A 82 16.63 9.16 9.73
C GLU A 82 17.58 8.11 9.10
N ASP A 83 17.62 8.01 7.77
CA ASP A 83 18.39 7.02 7.01
C ASP A 83 18.14 5.56 7.48
N ARG A 84 16.89 5.28 7.85
CA ARG A 84 16.40 3.98 8.34
C ARG A 84 15.70 3.13 7.29
N LEU A 85 15.48 3.67 6.09
CA LEU A 85 15.00 2.88 4.97
C LEU A 85 16.09 1.89 4.51
N PRO A 86 15.76 0.61 4.26
CA PRO A 86 16.74 -0.35 3.77
C PRO A 86 17.39 0.08 2.45
N ALA A 87 18.71 0.00 2.36
CA ALA A 87 19.42 0.41 1.15
C ALA A 87 19.22 -0.58 -0.03
N GLY A 88 19.31 -0.06 -1.26
CA GLY A 88 19.39 -0.87 -2.48
C GLY A 88 18.05 -1.23 -3.12
N ALA A 89 16.92 -0.84 -2.54
CA ALA A 89 15.61 -1.01 -3.14
C ALA A 89 15.29 0.13 -4.14
N PRO A 90 14.59 -0.15 -5.27
CA PRO A 90 14.12 0.87 -6.20
C PRO A 90 12.94 1.69 -5.64
N GLY A 91 12.33 1.23 -4.55
CA GLY A 91 11.18 1.85 -3.90
C GLY A 91 10.74 1.00 -2.71
N TYR A 92 9.85 1.55 -1.90
CA TYR A 92 9.35 0.94 -0.67
C TYR A 92 7.85 0.89 -0.68
N ILE A 93 7.29 -0.14 -0.05
CA ILE A 93 5.85 -0.32 0.13
C ILE A 93 5.56 -0.59 1.61
N GLY A 94 4.50 0.01 2.14
CA GLY A 94 4.07 -0.22 3.50
C GLY A 94 2.60 0.12 3.65
N TRP A 95 2.05 -0.09 4.84
CA TRP A 95 0.68 0.30 5.14
C TRP A 95 0.56 0.84 6.56
N THR A 96 -0.44 1.70 6.78
CA THR A 96 -0.75 2.29 8.07
C THR A 96 -2.27 2.41 8.28
N PRO A 97 -2.75 2.30 9.53
CA PRO A 97 -4.01 2.93 9.90
C PRO A 97 -3.80 4.44 9.87
N CYS A 98 -4.57 5.12 9.03
CA CYS A 98 -4.52 6.57 8.89
C CYS A 98 -5.67 7.19 9.69
N LEU A 99 -5.37 8.14 10.56
CA LEU A 99 -6.37 8.84 11.39
C LEU A 99 -6.37 10.32 11.07
N ARG A 100 -7.57 10.89 10.89
CA ARG A 100 -7.78 12.31 10.61
C ARG A 100 -9.00 12.81 11.35
N ASP A 101 -8.88 13.98 11.97
CA ASP A 101 -10.05 14.73 12.44
C ASP A 101 -10.50 15.65 11.29
N GLU A 102 -11.42 15.11 10.48
CA GLU A 102 -12.01 15.73 9.29
C GLU A 102 -13.55 15.63 9.32
N VAL A 103 -14.22 16.42 8.49
CA VAL A 103 -15.69 16.36 8.37
C VAL A 103 -16.09 15.02 7.77
N LEU A 104 -16.91 14.27 8.49
CA LEU A 104 -17.39 12.97 8.04
C LEU A 104 -18.39 13.11 6.90
N ASP A 105 -18.15 12.36 5.83
CA ASP A 105 -19.10 12.17 4.74
C ASP A 105 -19.00 10.73 4.19
N GLU A 106 -19.52 10.49 2.99
CA GLU A 106 -19.50 9.16 2.36
C GLU A 106 -18.07 8.61 2.15
N THR A 107 -17.09 9.48 1.93
CA THR A 107 -15.72 9.11 1.52
C THR A 107 -14.65 9.55 2.52
N HIS A 108 -15.02 10.39 3.50
CA HIS A 108 -14.19 10.88 4.60
C HIS A 108 -14.61 10.23 5.93
N GLN A 109 -13.64 9.61 6.60
CA GLN A 109 -13.84 8.81 7.81
C GLN A 109 -12.73 9.13 8.81
N HIS A 110 -13.01 9.08 10.11
CA HIS A 110 -12.00 9.36 11.14
C HIS A 110 -10.79 8.42 11.10
N GLY A 111 -10.99 7.20 10.60
CA GLY A 111 -9.95 6.19 10.45
C GLY A 111 -10.17 5.39 9.18
N PHE A 112 -9.08 5.12 8.47
CA PHE A 112 -9.07 4.29 7.27
C PHE A 112 -7.73 3.58 7.12
N MET A 113 -7.66 2.57 6.25
CA MET A 113 -6.44 1.78 6.06
C MET A 113 -5.84 2.10 4.71
N LYS A 114 -4.55 2.42 4.68
CA LYS A 114 -3.86 2.79 3.44
C LYS A 114 -2.57 2.02 3.28
N ALA A 115 -2.39 1.39 2.13
CA ALA A 115 -1.11 0.93 1.62
C ALA A 115 -0.58 1.99 0.65
N GLU A 116 0.70 2.34 0.80
CA GLU A 116 1.36 3.40 0.05
C GLU A 116 2.76 2.98 -0.33
N TRP A 117 3.19 3.43 -1.51
CA TRP A 117 4.56 3.27 -1.96
C TRP A 117 5.30 4.61 -1.93
N PHE A 118 6.62 4.52 -1.79
CA PHE A 118 7.54 5.65 -1.68
C PHE A 118 8.82 5.35 -2.47
N VAL A 119 9.24 6.30 -3.30
CA VAL A 119 10.47 6.18 -4.11
C VAL A 119 11.35 7.40 -3.84
N PRO A 120 12.44 7.28 -3.06
CA PRO A 120 13.40 8.36 -2.92
C PRO A 120 14.02 8.67 -4.28
N LEU A 121 14.17 9.95 -4.60
CA LEU A 121 14.77 10.40 -5.84
C LEU A 121 16.07 11.15 -5.59
N THR A 122 16.90 11.23 -6.61
CA THR A 122 17.97 12.23 -6.70
C THR A 122 17.48 13.46 -7.48
N GLU A 123 18.19 14.58 -7.39
CA GLU A 123 17.88 15.78 -8.20
C GLU A 123 17.89 15.50 -9.71
N ALA A 124 18.71 14.54 -10.16
CA ALA A 124 18.78 14.18 -11.57
C ALA A 124 17.49 13.48 -12.07
N ASP A 125 16.81 12.75 -11.19
CA ASP A 125 15.63 11.97 -11.51
C ASP A 125 14.36 12.82 -11.64
N ILE A 126 14.36 14.01 -11.03
CA ILE A 126 13.20 14.92 -11.00
C ILE A 126 12.72 15.25 -12.40
N SER A 127 13.62 15.48 -13.36
CA SER A 127 13.24 15.77 -14.75
C SER A 127 12.36 14.70 -15.40
N GLN A 128 12.35 13.48 -14.85
CA GLN A 128 11.62 12.33 -15.35
C GLN A 128 10.45 11.92 -14.45
N TRP A 129 10.17 12.67 -13.38
CA TRP A 129 9.19 12.29 -12.34
C TRP A 129 7.85 11.91 -12.94
N ARG A 130 7.36 12.68 -13.92
CA ARG A 130 6.02 12.47 -14.50
C ARG A 130 5.92 11.15 -15.23
N ARG A 131 6.96 10.78 -16.00
CA ARG A 131 7.03 9.50 -16.70
C ARG A 131 7.03 8.35 -15.69
N LEU A 132 7.89 8.45 -14.67
CA LEU A 132 7.99 7.43 -13.62
C LEU A 132 6.68 7.24 -12.85
N VAL A 133 6.01 8.33 -12.47
CA VAL A 133 4.71 8.28 -11.78
C VAL A 133 3.64 7.64 -12.67
N LEU A 134 3.56 8.00 -13.96
CA LEU A 134 2.59 7.41 -14.87
C LEU A 134 2.84 5.91 -15.10
N ASP A 135 4.11 5.48 -15.20
CA ASP A 135 4.46 4.07 -15.29
C ASP A 135 3.99 3.29 -14.03
N LEU A 136 4.20 3.88 -12.84
CA LEU A 136 3.76 3.32 -11.55
C LEU A 136 2.23 3.31 -11.41
N MET A 137 1.54 4.35 -11.89
CA MET A 137 0.08 4.40 -11.94
C MET A 137 -0.49 3.33 -12.88
N GLY A 138 0.11 3.11 -14.05
CA GLY A 138 -0.29 2.02 -14.95
C GLY A 138 -0.15 0.65 -14.28
N ALA A 139 0.95 0.43 -13.55
CA ALA A 139 1.13 -0.79 -12.75
C ALA A 139 0.07 -0.93 -11.64
N GLN A 140 -0.35 0.18 -11.05
CA GLN A 140 -1.40 0.22 -10.03
C GLN A 140 -2.78 -0.13 -10.60
N GLU A 141 -3.10 0.35 -11.81
CA GLU A 141 -4.33 -0.03 -12.51
C GLU A 141 -4.38 -1.52 -12.86
N SER A 142 -3.27 -2.09 -13.35
CA SER A 142 -3.17 -3.54 -13.59
C SER A 142 -3.44 -4.35 -12.33
N MET A 143 -2.99 -3.89 -11.15
CA MET A 143 -3.30 -4.54 -9.87
C MET A 143 -4.81 -4.56 -9.60
N PHE A 144 -5.45 -3.39 -9.71
CA PHE A 144 -6.89 -3.28 -9.51
C PHE A 144 -7.68 -4.15 -10.50
N ARG A 145 -7.22 -4.25 -11.75
CA ARG A 145 -7.80 -5.15 -12.77
C ARG A 145 -7.66 -6.60 -12.40
N ALA A 146 -6.48 -7.02 -11.96
CA ALA A 146 -6.24 -8.40 -11.54
C ALA A 146 -7.14 -8.80 -10.35
N VAL A 147 -7.25 -7.93 -9.34
CA VAL A 147 -8.13 -8.16 -8.18
C VAL A 147 -9.61 -8.28 -8.59
N ALA A 148 -10.08 -7.36 -9.44
CA ALA A 148 -11.47 -7.36 -9.92
C ALA A 148 -11.79 -8.60 -10.78
N LEU A 149 -10.90 -8.98 -11.69
CA LEU A 149 -11.08 -10.16 -12.55
C LEU A 149 -11.11 -11.47 -11.77
N ALA A 150 -10.24 -11.59 -10.77
CA ALA A 150 -10.19 -12.74 -9.89
C ALA A 150 -11.45 -12.87 -9.00
N GLY A 151 -12.30 -11.83 -8.95
CA GLY A 151 -13.47 -11.78 -8.08
C GLY A 151 -13.10 -11.82 -6.60
N ILE A 152 -11.87 -11.42 -6.26
CA ILE A 152 -11.36 -11.51 -4.90
C ILE A 152 -11.93 -10.34 -4.10
N GLY A 153 -13.00 -10.63 -3.37
CA GLY A 153 -13.63 -9.70 -2.45
C GLY A 153 -14.38 -8.54 -3.08
N VAL A 154 -14.60 -8.58 -4.40
CA VAL A 154 -15.31 -7.54 -5.16
C VAL A 154 -16.17 -8.17 -6.26
N PRO A 155 -17.37 -7.62 -6.56
CA PRO A 155 -18.17 -8.11 -7.68
C PRO A 155 -17.45 -7.84 -9.02
N ARG A 156 -17.71 -8.66 -10.04
CA ARG A 156 -17.21 -8.40 -11.40
C ARG A 156 -17.95 -7.20 -11.97
N VAL A 157 -17.30 -6.04 -11.96
CA VAL A 157 -17.89 -4.77 -12.39
C VAL A 157 -17.02 -4.11 -13.43
N GLY A 158 -17.64 -3.25 -14.25
CA GLY A 158 -16.89 -2.33 -15.09
C GLY A 158 -16.00 -1.45 -14.23
N MET A 159 -14.76 -1.25 -14.68
CA MET A 159 -13.82 -0.34 -14.06
C MET A 159 -13.44 0.74 -15.04
N LEU A 160 -13.93 1.94 -14.79
CA LEU A 160 -13.58 3.14 -15.51
C LEU A 160 -12.53 3.92 -14.71
N PHE A 161 -11.32 4.00 -15.25
CA PHE A 161 -10.26 4.81 -14.68
C PHE A 161 -10.14 6.15 -15.38
N VAL A 162 -9.92 7.20 -14.61
CA VAL A 162 -9.65 8.56 -15.07
C VAL A 162 -8.47 9.12 -14.27
N TYR A 163 -7.57 9.83 -14.95
CA TYR A 163 -6.40 10.45 -14.34
C TYR A 163 -6.69 11.95 -14.26
N GLU A 164 -6.78 12.48 -13.04
CA GLU A 164 -7.11 13.89 -12.82
C GLU A 164 -5.88 14.66 -12.35
N GLN A 165 -5.53 15.74 -13.04
CA GLN A 165 -4.44 16.61 -12.61
C GLN A 165 -4.95 17.54 -11.49
N SER A 166 -4.71 17.17 -10.23
CA SER A 166 -5.20 17.90 -9.06
C SER A 166 -4.20 18.89 -8.45
N GLY A 167 -2.96 18.91 -8.94
CA GLY A 167 -1.96 19.92 -8.59
C GLY A 167 -0.82 19.98 -9.61
N PRO A 168 0.16 20.90 -9.48
CA PRO A 168 1.26 21.02 -10.43
C PRO A 168 2.09 19.73 -10.60
N GLU A 169 2.30 19.01 -9.50
CA GLU A 169 3.09 17.78 -9.44
C GLU A 169 2.30 16.61 -8.85
N GLN A 170 0.97 16.67 -8.93
CA GLN A 170 0.06 15.66 -8.40
C GLN A 170 -0.96 15.21 -9.45
N ILE A 171 -1.18 13.90 -9.52
CA ILE A 171 -2.18 13.25 -10.35
C ILE A 171 -2.97 12.31 -9.45
N ASP A 172 -4.29 12.38 -9.52
CA ASP A 172 -5.19 11.49 -8.82
C ASP A 172 -5.74 10.42 -9.75
N LEU A 173 -5.85 9.19 -9.24
CA LEU A 173 -6.51 8.08 -9.91
C LEU A 173 -7.96 8.00 -9.44
N VAL A 174 -8.89 8.20 -10.37
CA VAL A 174 -10.32 8.13 -10.13
C VAL A 174 -10.86 6.84 -10.74
N LEU A 175 -11.49 6.00 -9.91
CA LEU A 175 -12.15 4.77 -10.32
C LEU A 175 -13.65 4.94 -10.16
N ASN A 176 -14.41 4.77 -11.24
CA ASN A 176 -15.87 4.85 -11.26
C ASN A 176 -16.40 6.14 -10.61
N GLY A 177 -15.74 7.28 -10.88
CA GLY A 177 -16.12 8.59 -10.35
C GLY A 177 -15.76 8.81 -8.88
N LEU A 178 -14.94 7.95 -8.28
CA LEU A 178 -14.40 8.14 -6.94
C LEU A 178 -12.87 8.12 -6.98
N GLU A 179 -12.22 9.13 -6.42
CA GLU A 179 -10.78 9.15 -6.22
C GLU A 179 -10.36 7.95 -5.36
N VAL A 180 -9.44 7.11 -5.81
CA VAL A 180 -8.94 5.95 -5.04
C VAL A 180 -7.48 6.10 -4.63
N GLY A 181 -6.79 7.14 -5.09
CA GLY A 181 -5.42 7.42 -4.71
C GLY A 181 -4.85 8.67 -5.37
N SER A 182 -3.92 9.31 -4.67
CA SER A 182 -3.09 10.38 -5.19
C SER A 182 -1.66 9.90 -5.42
N TYR A 183 -1.01 10.50 -6.41
CA TYR A 183 0.34 10.17 -6.87
C TYR A 183 1.07 11.45 -7.26
N GLY A 184 2.38 11.50 -7.07
CA GLY A 184 3.12 12.67 -7.50
C GLY A 184 4.56 12.75 -7.05
N LEU A 185 5.14 13.93 -7.27
CA LEU A 185 6.44 14.33 -6.77
C LEU A 185 6.24 15.29 -5.59
N ARG A 186 7.00 15.08 -4.52
CA ARG A 186 7.09 16.00 -3.38
C ARG A 186 8.54 16.14 -2.91
N ARG A 187 8.74 17.09 -2.02
CA ARG A 187 10.02 17.36 -1.35
C ARG A 187 9.78 17.52 0.13
N PHE A 188 10.66 16.93 0.93
CA PHE A 188 10.71 17.15 2.37
C PHE A 188 12.16 17.38 2.78
N ASN A 189 12.44 18.48 3.49
CA ASN A 189 13.80 18.92 3.84
C ASN A 189 14.80 18.91 2.67
N GLY A 190 14.32 19.26 1.47
CA GLY A 190 15.13 19.29 0.25
C GLY A 190 15.30 17.94 -0.45
N ARG A 191 14.95 16.80 0.17
CA ARG A 191 15.01 15.47 -0.45
C ARG A 191 13.77 15.24 -1.33
N PRO A 192 13.92 15.05 -2.65
CA PRO A 192 12.80 14.74 -3.54
C PRO A 192 12.39 13.27 -3.44
N TYR A 193 11.10 12.99 -3.61
CA TYR A 193 10.59 11.62 -3.65
C TYR A 193 9.28 11.55 -4.45
N LEU A 194 9.01 10.36 -5.01
CA LEU A 194 7.68 10.02 -5.50
C LEU A 194 6.88 9.35 -4.40
N TYR A 195 5.59 9.65 -4.36
CA TYR A 195 4.63 9.01 -3.48
C TYR A 195 3.44 8.49 -4.30
N GLY A 196 2.78 7.46 -3.77
CA GLY A 196 1.58 6.96 -4.39
C GLY A 196 0.78 6.02 -3.52
N THR A 197 -0.52 5.98 -3.79
CA THR A 197 -1.45 5.10 -3.08
C THR A 197 -1.47 3.73 -3.75
N ALA A 198 -1.12 2.69 -2.99
CA ALA A 198 -1.23 1.31 -3.44
C ALA A 198 -2.63 0.72 -3.18
N LEU A 199 -3.27 1.12 -2.08
CA LEU A 199 -4.67 0.78 -1.80
C LEU A 199 -5.18 1.67 -0.66
N ALA A 200 -6.38 2.24 -0.80
CA ALA A 200 -7.06 2.92 0.30
C ALA A 200 -8.42 2.27 0.57
N LEU A 201 -8.66 1.82 1.80
CA LEU A 201 -9.91 1.19 2.22
C LEU A 201 -10.61 2.05 3.28
N PRO A 202 -11.92 2.29 3.17
CA PRO A 202 -12.88 1.58 2.29
C PRO A 202 -13.04 2.18 0.88
N ARG A 203 -12.29 3.23 0.52
CA ARG A 203 -12.53 4.01 -0.70
C ARG A 203 -12.45 3.19 -2.00
N PHE A 204 -11.50 2.26 -2.09
CA PHE A 204 -11.40 1.34 -3.23
C PHE A 204 -12.64 0.45 -3.38
N THR A 205 -13.15 -0.13 -2.29
CA THR A 205 -14.36 -0.97 -2.35
C THR A 205 -15.61 -0.16 -2.67
N GLN A 206 -15.71 1.07 -2.13
CA GLN A 206 -16.80 2.01 -2.48
C GLN A 206 -16.80 2.35 -3.98
N ALA A 207 -15.61 2.54 -4.58
CA ALA A 207 -15.49 2.81 -6.01
C ALA A 207 -16.00 1.63 -6.86
N LEU A 208 -15.79 0.39 -6.41
CA LEU A 208 -16.28 -0.79 -7.12
C LEU A 208 -17.80 -0.97 -6.98
N GLU A 209 -18.36 -0.67 -5.81
CA GLU A 209 -19.81 -0.65 -5.60
C GLU A 209 -20.50 0.39 -6.50
N ARG A 210 -19.91 1.58 -6.65
CA ARG A 210 -20.38 2.59 -7.62
C ARG A 210 -20.35 2.07 -9.05
N GLY A 211 -19.30 1.34 -9.43
CA GLY A 211 -19.20 0.68 -10.73
C GLY A 211 -20.32 -0.32 -10.98
N ALA A 212 -20.67 -1.14 -9.98
CA ALA A 212 -21.78 -2.08 -10.07
C ALA A 212 -23.10 -1.38 -10.39
N ALA A 213 -23.40 -0.31 -9.64
CA ALA A 213 -24.63 0.46 -9.81
C ALA A 213 -24.73 1.15 -11.18
N LEU A 214 -23.60 1.58 -11.76
CA LEU A 214 -23.56 2.16 -13.11
C LEU A 214 -23.89 1.12 -14.19
N VAL A 215 -23.42 -0.12 -14.05
CA VAL A 215 -23.74 -1.21 -15.00
C VAL A 215 -25.23 -1.57 -14.93
N GLU A 216 -25.80 -1.66 -13.72
CA GLU A 216 -27.23 -1.96 -13.53
C GLU A 216 -28.15 -0.90 -14.16
N THR A 217 -27.74 0.37 -14.12
CA THR A 217 -28.53 1.49 -14.64
C THR A 217 -28.34 1.73 -16.14
N ASN A 218 -27.27 1.19 -16.76
CA ASN A 218 -27.00 1.37 -18.19
C ASN A 218 -26.31 0.14 -18.82
N PRO A 219 -27.06 -0.96 -19.10
CA PRO A 219 -26.49 -2.21 -19.60
C PRO A 219 -25.80 -2.11 -20.97
N ALA A 220 -26.04 -1.04 -21.73
CA ALA A 220 -25.42 -0.82 -23.03
C ALA A 220 -23.90 -0.49 -22.95
N GLN A 221 -23.36 -0.17 -21.77
CA GLN A 221 -21.92 0.11 -21.57
C GLN A 221 -21.08 -1.15 -21.25
N GLU A 222 -21.70 -2.31 -21.09
CA GLU A 222 -21.01 -3.56 -20.70
C GLU A 222 -20.02 -4.05 -21.79
N SER A 223 -20.32 -3.78 -23.07
CA SER A 223 -19.52 -4.25 -24.21
C SER A 223 -18.23 -3.44 -24.49
N LEU A 224 -18.03 -2.30 -23.83
CA LEU A 224 -16.85 -1.43 -24.04
C LEU A 224 -15.75 -1.62 -23.00
N ASN A 225 -16.04 -2.25 -21.85
CA ASN A 225 -15.16 -2.24 -20.68
C ASN A 225 -14.33 -3.52 -20.46
N LEU A 226 -14.50 -4.55 -21.30
CA LEU A 226 -13.87 -5.88 -21.10
C LEU A 226 -12.80 -6.26 -22.15
N THR A 227 -12.42 -5.39 -23.07
CA THR A 227 -11.34 -5.68 -24.04
C THR A 227 -9.96 -5.48 -23.38
N GLY A 228 -9.58 -6.38 -22.47
CA GLY A 228 -8.25 -6.41 -21.90
C GLY A 228 -7.31 -7.28 -22.72
N GLU A 229 -6.59 -6.69 -23.67
CA GLU A 229 -5.65 -7.40 -24.55
C GLU A 229 -4.31 -7.79 -23.85
N ASN A 230 -4.11 -7.48 -22.56
CA ASN A 230 -2.87 -7.78 -21.82
C ASN A 230 -3.06 -8.59 -20.53
N ILE A 231 -4.23 -9.18 -20.32
CA ILE A 231 -4.63 -9.80 -19.02
C ILE A 231 -3.82 -11.06 -18.67
N ASP A 232 -3.52 -11.91 -19.65
CA ASP A 232 -2.86 -13.20 -19.37
C ASP A 232 -1.42 -13.01 -18.85
N GLN A 233 -0.72 -11.96 -19.32
CA GLN A 233 0.63 -11.64 -18.85
C GLN A 233 0.63 -11.12 -17.41
N ASP A 234 -0.38 -10.34 -17.02
CA ASP A 234 -0.51 -9.79 -15.67
C ASP A 234 -0.90 -10.86 -14.63
N LEU A 235 -1.72 -11.84 -15.02
CA LEU A 235 -2.07 -12.98 -14.16
C LEU A 235 -0.91 -13.97 -14.00
N GLU A 236 -0.13 -14.22 -15.06
CA GLU A 236 1.11 -14.99 -14.97
C GLU A 236 2.16 -14.30 -14.09
N ALA A 237 2.28 -12.97 -14.15
CA ALA A 237 3.19 -12.20 -13.30
C ALA A 237 2.84 -12.28 -11.79
N LEU A 238 1.57 -12.56 -11.46
CA LEU A 238 1.12 -12.85 -10.09
C LEU A 238 1.37 -14.29 -9.64
N GLY A 239 1.91 -15.17 -10.49
CA GLY A 239 2.07 -16.58 -10.19
C GLY A 239 0.73 -17.33 -10.06
N MET A 240 -0.36 -16.75 -10.54
CA MET A 240 -1.71 -17.29 -10.43
C MET A 240 -2.10 -17.99 -11.73
N GLN A 241 -1.79 -19.29 -11.86
CA GLN A 241 -2.37 -20.11 -12.93
C GLN A 241 -3.86 -20.35 -12.63
N LEU A 242 -4.73 -19.92 -13.54
CA LEU A 242 -6.12 -20.39 -13.57
C LEU A 242 -6.11 -21.90 -13.88
N GLN A 243 -6.12 -22.73 -12.85
CA GLN A 243 -6.46 -24.13 -13.03
C GLN A 243 -7.91 -24.19 -13.51
N GLN A 244 -8.09 -24.46 -14.80
CA GLN A 244 -9.36 -24.93 -15.33
C GLN A 244 -9.66 -26.27 -14.64
N SER A 245 -10.42 -26.23 -13.54
CA SER A 245 -10.83 -27.42 -12.83
C SER A 245 -11.86 -28.19 -13.67
N SER A 246 -11.38 -29.07 -14.54
CA SER A 246 -12.18 -30.20 -14.96
C SER A 246 -12.31 -31.13 -13.76
N CYS A 247 -13.52 -31.18 -13.20
CA CYS A 247 -13.88 -32.07 -12.11
C CYS A 247 -13.69 -33.52 -12.58
N SER A 248 -12.57 -34.12 -12.22
CA SER A 248 -12.36 -35.57 -12.31
C SER A 248 -12.06 -36.10 -10.90
N THR A 249 -12.87 -37.08 -10.51
CA THR A 249 -12.87 -37.79 -9.23
C THR A 249 -11.46 -38.20 -8.78
N PRO A 250 -11.12 -38.07 -7.48
CA PRO A 250 -9.79 -38.44 -6.99
C PRO A 250 -9.62 -39.97 -6.98
N PRO A 251 -8.46 -40.51 -7.39
CA PRO A 251 -8.14 -41.91 -7.17
C PRO A 251 -7.73 -42.14 -5.70
N ARG A 252 -8.06 -43.33 -5.20
CA ARG A 252 -7.71 -43.85 -3.87
C ARG A 252 -6.20 -43.78 -3.60
N ALA A 253 -5.86 -43.29 -2.41
CA ALA A 253 -4.51 -43.26 -1.86
C ALA A 253 -3.86 -44.64 -1.80
N SER A 254 -2.64 -44.75 -2.36
CA SER A 254 -1.70 -45.83 -2.08
C SER A 254 -0.42 -45.25 -1.45
N ARG A 255 0.16 -46.06 -0.56
CA ARG A 255 1.26 -45.80 0.39
C ARG A 255 2.44 -44.97 -0.15
N LEU A 256 2.87 -44.00 0.66
CA LEU A 256 4.18 -43.35 0.56
C LEU A 256 5.33 -44.35 0.72
N ASP A 257 6.25 -44.37 -0.25
CA ASP A 257 7.61 -44.87 -0.10
C ASP A 257 8.50 -43.72 0.39
N ARG A 258 9.03 -43.86 1.61
CA ARG A 258 10.01 -42.96 2.21
C ARG A 258 11.41 -43.51 1.95
N SER A 259 11.95 -43.27 0.77
CA SER A 259 13.39 -43.35 0.59
C SER A 259 13.82 -42.46 -0.58
N LYS A 260 14.87 -41.64 -0.33
CA LYS A 260 15.55 -40.70 -1.25
C LYS A 260 15.06 -39.25 -1.22
N LEU A 261 15.51 -38.52 -0.19
CA LEU A 261 15.97 -37.15 -0.35
C LEU A 261 17.34 -37.04 0.33
N THR A 262 18.41 -37.00 -0.46
CA THR A 262 19.75 -36.63 -0.02
C THR A 262 19.98 -35.16 -0.37
N LEU A 263 19.96 -34.29 0.64
CA LEU A 263 20.45 -32.92 0.56
C LEU A 263 21.97 -32.92 0.78
N ARG A 264 22.72 -32.43 -0.19
CA ARG A 264 24.07 -31.92 0.00
C ARG A 264 24.02 -30.42 -0.24
N ASP A 265 24.08 -29.65 0.85
CA ASP A 265 24.37 -28.23 0.79
C ASP A 265 25.60 -27.98 1.68
N VAL A 266 26.76 -27.97 1.05
CA VAL A 266 28.05 -27.66 1.67
C VAL A 266 28.25 -26.16 1.51
N GLY A 267 27.78 -25.36 2.48
CA GLY A 267 27.96 -23.90 2.42
C GLY A 267 27.32 -23.09 3.55
N ALA A 268 26.43 -23.67 4.35
CA ALA A 268 25.73 -22.94 5.41
C ALA A 268 26.49 -22.92 6.76
N GLU A 269 27.25 -23.96 7.11
CA GLU A 269 27.88 -24.05 8.44
C GLU A 269 29.09 -23.13 8.61
N GLU A 270 29.81 -22.82 7.53
CA GLU A 270 31.02 -21.98 7.59
C GLU A 270 30.70 -20.49 7.83
N ARG A 271 29.50 -20.06 7.44
CA ARG A 271 29.03 -18.68 7.64
C ARG A 271 28.54 -18.42 9.08
N LEU A 272 28.03 -19.44 9.76
CA LEU A 272 27.55 -19.31 11.14
C LEU A 272 28.70 -19.25 12.17
N SER A 273 29.83 -19.92 11.87
CA SER A 273 31.03 -19.92 12.72
C SER A 273 31.72 -18.54 12.74
N ASN A 274 31.81 -17.88 11.58
CA ASN A 274 32.46 -16.57 11.47
C ASN A 274 31.65 -15.42 12.10
N ALA A 275 30.32 -15.53 12.15
CA ALA A 275 29.47 -14.53 12.81
C ALA A 275 29.61 -14.56 14.34
N LYS A 276 29.75 -15.75 14.94
CA LYS A 276 29.90 -15.91 16.41
C LYS A 276 31.24 -15.37 16.92
N ASN A 277 32.31 -15.46 16.14
CA ASN A 277 33.62 -14.94 16.53
C ASN A 277 33.75 -13.41 16.47
N ARG A 278 32.90 -12.72 15.70
CA ARG A 278 32.88 -11.24 15.67
C ARG A 278 32.13 -10.61 16.85
N LEU A 279 31.10 -11.29 17.37
CA LEU A 279 30.33 -10.81 18.54
C LEU A 279 31.08 -10.98 19.87
N ALA A 280 32.08 -11.87 19.95
CA ALA A 280 32.83 -12.12 21.18
C ALA A 280 33.99 -11.13 21.45
N ARG A 281 34.30 -10.21 20.53
CA ARG A 281 35.50 -9.33 20.63
C ARG A 281 35.20 -7.83 20.76
N GLY A 282 33.93 -7.42 20.91
CA GLY A 282 33.55 -6.01 20.98
C GLY A 282 32.75 -5.67 22.23
N SER A 283 33.37 -5.70 23.42
CA SER A 283 32.79 -5.05 24.61
C SER A 283 33.84 -4.83 25.70
N ALA A 284 34.66 -3.81 25.53
CA ALA A 284 35.36 -3.13 26.62
C ALA A 284 35.64 -1.68 26.18
N ALA A 285 34.63 -0.81 26.30
CA ALA A 285 34.82 0.63 26.24
C ALA A 285 34.14 1.21 27.48
N GLU A 286 34.97 1.76 28.37
CA GLU A 286 34.59 2.39 29.63
C GLU A 286 33.74 3.65 29.37
N LEU A 287 32.63 3.78 30.10
CA LEU A 287 31.80 4.98 30.14
C LEU A 287 32.40 5.97 31.15
N PRO A 288 32.59 7.26 30.78
CA PRO A 288 33.03 8.27 31.74
C PRO A 288 31.87 8.69 32.65
N THR A 289 32.09 8.59 33.96
CA THR A 289 31.22 9.14 35.00
C THR A 289 31.29 10.67 34.97
N LYS A 290 30.15 11.33 34.69
CA LYS A 290 29.98 12.76 34.94
C LYS A 290 29.40 12.95 36.34
N HIS A 291 30.16 13.59 37.21
CA HIS A 291 29.66 14.19 38.44
C HIS A 291 28.79 15.41 38.09
N PHE A 292 27.60 15.47 38.68
CA PHE A 292 26.81 16.69 38.77
C PHE A 292 27.07 17.31 40.14
N ASP A 293 27.60 18.53 40.14
CA ASP A 293 27.42 19.52 41.19
C ASP A 293 26.15 20.34 40.89
#